data_AF-A0A2P5XBU3-F1
#
_entry.id   AF-A0A2P5XBU3-F1
#
_cell.length_a   1.000
_cell.length_b   1.000
_cell.length_c   1.000
_cell.angle_alpha   90.00
_cell.angle_beta   90.00
_cell.angle_gamma   90.00
#
_symmetry.space_group_name_H-M   'P 1'
#
loop_
_entity.id
_entity.type
_entity.pdbx_description
1 polymer ?
#
loop_
_entity_poly.entity_id
_entity_poly.type
_entity_poly.pdbx_seq_one_letter_code
_entity_poly.pdbx_strand_id
1 'polypeptide(L)'
;MEKKGEDVNGIMKKEQDKLFDPSEAPPFRINDIRAAIPKHCWVKNPWRSISYVFRDAIVISALLAAALYFRSWFFWPFYWVAQGTMFWAVFVLGHDCGHGSFSDNPILNNVMGHILHSTILVPYHGWRISHRTHHQNHGNVEKDESWVPMSEDLYNSLSSRTKFLRFKIPFPLFAYPVYLWHRSPGKTGSHFNPYSNLFAPQERKHIMTSTTCWIAMVVFLVYLSSVIGPSMTFKLYGVPYLIFVAWLDVVTYLHHHGYEQKLPWYRGKEWSYLRGGLTTIDRDYGIFNGIHHDIGTHVIHHLFPQIPHYHLVEATKAAKPVIGKYYREPKKSGPIPFHLIENLVSSMKQDHYVSNSGEIVFYQTDPNLFSPPKSA
;
A
#
# COMPACT_ATOMS: atom_id res chain seq x y z
N MET A 1 -12.27 -72.02 16.21
CA MET A 1 -12.75 -70.97 17.14
C MET A 1 -11.97 -69.70 16.87
N GLU A 2 -12.59 -68.76 16.14
CA GLU A 2 -12.68 -67.31 16.39
C GLU A 2 -12.02 -66.76 17.69
N LYS A 3 -11.34 -65.60 17.79
CA LYS A 3 -11.69 -64.19 17.43
C LYS A 3 -10.41 -63.31 17.38
N LYS A 4 -10.23 -62.44 16.38
CA LYS A 4 -10.52 -60.97 16.32
C LYS A 4 -9.74 -60.05 17.29
N GLY A 5 -9.03 -59.09 16.70
CA GLY A 5 -8.57 -57.84 17.31
C GLY A 5 -8.24 -56.83 16.21
N GLU A 6 -9.13 -55.86 16.01
CA GLU A 6 -9.15 -54.84 14.94
C GLU A 6 -8.19 -53.66 15.20
N ASP A 7 -7.45 -53.29 14.15
CA ASP A 7 -7.34 -51.95 13.54
C ASP A 7 -7.66 -50.70 14.39
N VAL A 8 -6.64 -49.94 14.84
CA VAL A 8 -6.71 -48.46 15.01
C VAL A 8 -5.29 -47.87 15.01
N ASN A 9 -4.61 -47.74 13.87
CA ASN A 9 -3.42 -46.86 13.79
C ASN A 9 -3.06 -46.37 12.37
N GLY A 10 -3.80 -46.77 11.34
CA GLY A 10 -3.51 -46.40 9.94
C GLY A 10 -4.17 -45.11 9.44
N ILE A 11 -5.22 -44.61 10.11
CA ILE A 11 -6.04 -43.50 9.59
C ILE A 11 -5.58 -42.13 10.11
N MET A 12 -5.04 -42.03 11.33
CA MET A 12 -4.58 -40.73 11.87
C MET A 12 -3.24 -40.24 11.31
N LYS A 13 -2.48 -41.09 10.63
CA LYS A 13 -1.15 -40.73 10.07
C LYS A 13 -1.18 -40.28 8.62
N LYS A 14 -2.35 -40.25 7.97
CA LYS A 14 -2.50 -39.91 6.54
C LYS A 14 -3.01 -38.49 6.25
N GLU A 15 -3.31 -37.69 7.28
CA GLU A 15 -3.73 -36.29 7.11
C GLU A 15 -2.59 -35.27 7.30
N GLN A 16 -1.42 -35.68 7.78
CA GLN A 16 -0.21 -34.85 7.81
C GLN A 16 0.58 -35.04 6.52
N ASP A 17 0.30 -34.15 5.56
CA ASP A 17 1.19 -33.64 4.47
C ASP A 17 0.43 -33.33 3.17
N LYS A 18 -0.80 -32.80 3.25
CA LYS A 18 -1.21 -31.84 2.22
C LYS A 18 -0.42 -30.56 2.44
N LEU A 19 0.49 -30.25 1.52
CA LEU A 19 1.14 -28.94 1.41
C LEU A 19 0.04 -27.87 1.48
N PHE A 20 0.17 -26.90 2.39
CA PHE A 20 -0.85 -25.86 2.57
C PHE A 20 -1.05 -25.08 1.27
N ASP A 21 -2.29 -25.04 0.77
CA ASP A 21 -2.67 -24.24 -0.39
C ASP A 21 -3.27 -22.90 0.06
N PRO A 22 -2.57 -21.77 -0.13
CA PRO A 22 -3.08 -20.45 0.26
C PRO A 22 -4.27 -19.97 -0.55
N SER A 23 -4.67 -20.68 -1.62
CA SER A 23 -5.83 -20.38 -2.44
C SER A 23 -7.12 -21.03 -1.96
N GLU A 24 -7.04 -22.08 -1.13
CA GLU A 24 -8.24 -22.70 -0.56
C GLU A 24 -8.98 -21.73 0.38
N ALA A 25 -10.30 -21.89 0.46
CA ALA A 25 -11.11 -21.08 1.36
C ALA A 25 -10.69 -21.33 2.83
N PRO A 26 -10.46 -20.28 3.63
CA PRO A 26 -10.01 -20.44 5.00
C PRO A 26 -11.09 -21.13 5.86
N PRO A 27 -10.70 -21.95 6.86
CA PRO A 27 -11.62 -22.63 7.76
C PRO A 27 -12.22 -21.72 8.85
N PHE A 28 -12.06 -20.40 8.72
CA PHE A 28 -12.53 -19.38 9.65
C PHE A 28 -13.23 -18.25 8.89
N ARG A 29 -14.08 -17.52 9.60
CA ARG A 29 -14.81 -16.36 9.09
C ARG A 29 -14.15 -15.07 9.56
N ILE A 30 -14.43 -13.97 8.85
CA ILE A 30 -13.93 -12.65 9.24
C ILE A 30 -14.36 -12.24 10.65
N ASN A 31 -15.52 -12.69 11.10
CA ASN A 31 -16.03 -12.43 12.45
C ASN A 31 -15.20 -13.14 13.54
N ASP A 32 -14.58 -14.28 13.24
CA ASP A 32 -13.71 -14.99 14.18
C ASP A 32 -12.43 -14.17 14.43
N ILE A 33 -11.87 -13.60 13.36
CA ILE A 33 -10.73 -12.67 13.44
C ILE A 33 -11.12 -11.42 14.23
N ARG A 34 -12.28 -10.84 13.92
CA ARG A 34 -12.81 -9.65 14.61
C ARG A 34 -12.97 -9.90 16.11
N ALA A 35 -13.48 -11.08 16.49
CA ALA A 35 -13.72 -11.45 17.88
C ALA A 35 -12.43 -11.63 18.69
N ALA A 36 -11.33 -12.03 18.03
CA ALA A 36 -10.02 -12.17 18.66
C ALA A 36 -9.34 -10.82 18.96
N ILE A 37 -9.66 -9.77 18.22
CA ILE A 37 -9.04 -8.45 18.40
C ILE A 37 -9.59 -7.76 19.66
N PRO A 38 -8.72 -7.28 20.59
CA PRO A 38 -9.15 -6.58 21.79
C PRO A 38 -10.08 -5.40 21.51
N LYS A 39 -11.11 -5.22 22.35
CA LYS A 39 -12.14 -4.19 22.15
C LYS A 39 -11.56 -2.77 22.08
N HIS A 40 -10.51 -2.48 22.83
CA HIS A 40 -9.90 -1.14 22.84
C HIS A 40 -9.15 -0.81 21.54
N CYS A 41 -8.70 -1.81 20.76
CA CYS A 41 -8.08 -1.56 19.45
C CYS A 41 -9.04 -0.90 18.46
N TRP A 42 -10.36 -1.01 18.69
CA TRP A 42 -11.40 -0.39 17.86
C TRP A 42 -11.75 1.03 18.29
N VAL A 43 -11.23 1.49 19.44
CA VAL A 43 -11.54 2.80 20.00
C VAL A 43 -10.58 3.83 19.40
N LYS A 44 -11.14 4.81 18.71
CA LYS A 44 -10.38 5.90 18.09
C LYS A 44 -10.22 7.01 19.11
N ASN A 45 -8.98 7.41 19.34
CA ASN A 45 -8.64 8.54 20.20
C ASN A 45 -8.13 9.71 19.34
N PRO A 46 -8.95 10.75 19.09
CA PRO A 46 -8.55 11.88 18.26
C PRO A 46 -7.33 12.64 18.82
N TRP A 47 -7.19 12.73 20.15
CA TRP A 47 -6.04 13.38 20.78
C TRP A 47 -4.75 12.62 20.53
N ARG A 48 -4.81 11.28 20.59
CA ARG A 48 -3.67 10.44 20.24
C ARG A 48 -3.31 10.61 18.77
N SER A 49 -4.27 10.54 17.85
CA SER A 49 -4.04 10.76 16.42
C SER A 49 -3.44 12.14 16.13
N ILE A 50 -3.97 13.20 16.76
CA ILE A 50 -3.44 14.56 16.65
C ILE A 50 -2.02 14.67 17.22
N SER A 51 -1.70 13.95 18.30
CA SER A 51 -0.34 13.95 18.86
C SER A 51 0.70 13.41 17.87
N TYR A 52 0.36 12.41 17.04
CA TYR A 52 1.22 11.93 15.96
C TYR A 52 1.41 12.99 14.87
N VAL A 53 0.35 13.74 14.52
CA VAL A 53 0.46 14.87 13.58
C VAL A 53 1.41 15.94 14.12
N PHE A 54 1.28 16.33 15.39
CA PHE A 54 2.19 17.31 16.01
C PHE A 54 3.62 16.81 16.09
N ARG A 55 3.83 15.54 16.48
CA ARG A 55 5.15 14.90 16.49
C ARG A 55 5.80 14.99 15.12
N ASP A 56 5.09 14.58 14.07
CA ASP A 56 5.62 14.55 12.72
C ASP A 56 5.90 15.96 12.19
N ALA A 57 5.02 16.93 12.49
CA ALA A 57 5.22 18.33 12.15
C ALA A 57 6.48 18.92 12.82
N ILE A 58 6.71 18.63 14.11
CA ILE A 58 7.91 19.07 14.83
C ILE A 58 9.17 18.52 14.17
N VAL A 59 9.20 17.22 13.84
CA VAL A 59 10.35 16.59 13.18
C VAL A 59 10.59 17.20 11.80
N ILE A 60 9.54 17.39 10.99
CA ILE A 60 9.61 18.05 9.68
C ILE A 60 10.18 19.46 9.81
N SER A 61 9.67 20.27 10.74
CA SER A 61 10.16 21.63 10.95
C SER A 61 11.61 21.66 11.45
N ALA A 62 12.00 20.73 12.32
CA ALA A 62 13.38 20.62 12.81
C ALA A 62 14.35 20.23 11.68
N LEU A 63 13.98 19.27 10.83
CA LEU A 63 14.77 18.88 9.66
C LEU A 63 14.93 20.04 8.69
N LEU A 64 13.84 20.77 8.41
CA LEU A 64 13.86 21.96 7.56
C LEU A 64 14.77 23.05 8.13
N ALA A 65 14.66 23.34 9.44
CA ALA A 65 15.52 24.31 10.11
C ALA A 65 16.99 23.88 10.06
N ALA A 66 17.30 22.61 10.28
CA ALA A 66 18.65 22.08 10.16
C ALA A 66 19.20 22.20 8.73
N ALA A 67 18.41 21.89 7.70
CA ALA A 67 18.82 22.06 6.30
C ALA A 67 19.11 23.51 5.95
N LEU A 68 18.28 24.43 6.46
CA LEU A 68 18.46 25.87 6.30
C LEU A 68 19.63 26.43 7.09
N TYR A 69 20.02 25.80 8.20
CA TYR A 69 21.20 26.18 8.99
C TYR A 69 22.49 25.68 8.35
N PHE A 70 22.59 24.38 8.03
CA PHE A 70 23.82 23.78 7.52
C PHE A 70 24.10 24.10 6.05
N ARG A 71 23.07 24.13 5.20
CA ARG A 71 23.14 24.42 3.74
C ARG A 71 24.28 23.74 2.97
N SER A 72 24.71 22.56 3.42
CA SER A 72 25.90 21.87 2.88
C SER A 72 25.51 20.68 2.00
N TRP A 73 26.26 20.45 0.92
CA TRP A 73 26.16 19.25 0.09
C TRP A 73 26.42 17.95 0.84
N PHE A 74 27.13 18.01 1.97
CA PHE A 74 27.25 16.86 2.86
C PHE A 74 25.94 16.57 3.60
N PHE A 75 25.20 17.60 4.03
CA PHE A 75 23.97 17.46 4.81
C PHE A 75 22.73 17.17 3.94
N TRP A 76 22.71 17.66 2.70
CA TRP A 76 21.56 17.54 1.79
C TRP A 76 21.04 16.10 1.63
N PRO A 77 21.87 15.08 1.36
CA PRO A 77 21.39 13.70 1.23
C PRO A 77 20.69 13.16 2.50
N PHE A 78 21.22 13.46 3.68
CA PHE A 78 20.62 13.05 4.96
C PHE A 78 19.26 13.73 5.16
N TYR A 79 19.20 15.04 4.92
CA TYR A 79 17.96 15.80 4.95
C TYR A 79 16.94 15.22 3.96
N TRP A 80 17.32 14.95 2.72
CA TRP A 80 16.40 14.45 1.70
C TRP A 80 15.76 13.12 2.09
N VAL A 81 16.56 12.16 2.53
CA VAL A 81 16.06 10.85 2.96
C VAL A 81 15.16 10.98 4.19
N ALA A 82 15.59 11.74 5.21
CA ALA A 82 14.80 11.92 6.42
C ALA A 82 13.49 12.65 6.15
N GLN A 83 13.54 13.77 5.42
CA GLN A 83 12.39 14.60 5.11
C GLN A 83 11.39 13.88 4.20
N GLY A 84 11.87 13.15 3.19
CA GLY A 84 11.00 12.35 2.31
C GLY A 84 10.34 11.19 3.05
N THR A 85 11.05 10.56 4.00
CA THR A 85 10.45 9.53 4.87
C THR A 85 9.39 10.13 5.80
N MET A 86 9.57 11.37 6.28
CA MET A 86 8.53 12.06 7.06
C MET A 86 7.32 12.46 6.21
N PHE A 87 7.50 12.80 4.93
CA PHE A 87 6.37 13.01 4.02
C PHE A 87 5.57 11.71 3.79
N TRP A 88 6.25 10.55 3.78
CA TRP A 88 5.57 9.26 3.84
C TRP A 88 4.80 9.04 5.15
N ALA A 89 5.36 9.42 6.31
CA ALA A 89 4.64 9.39 7.58
C ALA A 89 3.35 10.26 7.56
N VAL A 90 3.43 11.45 6.98
CA VAL A 90 2.28 12.35 6.78
C VAL A 90 1.22 11.71 5.89
N PHE A 91 1.63 10.98 4.84
CA PHE A 91 0.71 10.23 3.99
C PHE A 91 -0.10 9.22 4.80
N VAL A 92 0.56 8.43 5.65
CA VAL A 92 -0.09 7.41 6.48
C VAL A 92 -1.12 8.03 7.45
N LEU A 93 -0.83 9.18 8.05
CA LEU A 93 -1.81 9.88 8.91
C LEU A 93 -3.02 10.41 8.13
N GLY A 94 -2.81 10.95 6.92
CA GLY A 94 -3.91 11.34 6.05
C GLY A 94 -4.70 10.13 5.50
N HIS A 95 -4.03 8.99 5.35
CA HIS A 95 -4.64 7.72 5.01
C HIS A 95 -5.57 7.21 6.12
N ASP A 96 -5.16 7.31 7.40
CA ASP A 96 -6.02 7.01 8.55
C ASP A 96 -7.25 7.93 8.61
N CYS A 97 -7.09 9.20 8.22
CA CYS A 97 -8.23 10.10 8.04
C CYS A 97 -9.19 9.57 6.95
N GLY A 98 -8.62 9.09 5.84
CA GLY A 98 -9.37 8.52 4.71
C GLY A 98 -10.23 7.32 5.10
N HIS A 99 -9.69 6.44 5.95
CA HIS A 99 -10.40 5.29 6.52
C HIS A 99 -11.35 5.64 7.67
N GLY A 100 -11.23 6.87 8.21
CA GLY A 100 -11.93 7.26 9.43
C GLY A 100 -11.43 6.50 10.65
N SER A 101 -10.21 5.98 10.64
CA SER A 101 -9.52 5.39 11.79
C SER A 101 -8.83 6.47 12.64
N PHE A 102 -8.57 7.64 12.08
CA PHE A 102 -8.01 8.80 12.80
C PHE A 102 -8.95 9.31 13.90
N SER A 103 -10.27 9.37 13.65
CA SER A 103 -11.30 9.84 14.57
C SER A 103 -12.69 9.31 14.18
N ASP A 104 -13.64 9.25 15.11
CA ASP A 104 -15.06 9.01 14.80
C ASP A 104 -15.77 10.25 14.21
N ASN A 105 -15.15 11.44 14.28
CA ASN A 105 -15.71 12.65 13.69
C ASN A 105 -15.30 12.77 12.21
N PRO A 106 -16.24 12.63 11.24
CA PRO A 106 -15.93 12.71 9.82
C PRO A 106 -15.45 14.09 9.37
N ILE A 107 -15.87 15.17 10.03
CA ILE A 107 -15.41 16.53 9.73
C ILE A 107 -13.93 16.65 10.09
N LEU A 108 -13.54 16.19 11.29
CA LEU A 108 -12.14 16.22 11.70
C LEU A 108 -11.26 15.41 10.74
N ASN A 109 -11.69 14.21 10.37
CA ASN A 109 -10.98 13.39 9.38
C ASN A 109 -10.84 14.11 8.04
N ASN A 110 -11.90 14.76 7.56
CA ASN A 110 -11.83 15.46 6.28
C ASN A 110 -10.89 16.67 6.34
N VAL A 111 -10.96 17.48 7.40
CA VAL A 111 -10.08 18.64 7.58
C VAL A 111 -8.62 18.20 7.69
N MET A 112 -8.32 17.24 8.57
CA MET A 112 -6.95 16.76 8.75
C MET A 112 -6.43 16.04 7.50
N GLY A 113 -7.27 15.24 6.85
CA GLY A 113 -6.93 14.57 5.60
C GLY A 113 -6.53 15.57 4.50
N HIS A 114 -7.31 16.65 4.31
CA HIS A 114 -6.95 17.70 3.36
C HIS A 114 -5.65 18.40 3.71
N ILE A 115 -5.42 18.75 4.97
CA ILE A 115 -4.18 19.39 5.42
C ILE A 115 -2.98 18.48 5.14
N LEU A 116 -3.04 17.23 5.60
CA LEU A 116 -1.94 16.28 5.52
C LEU A 116 -1.63 15.91 4.06
N HIS A 117 -2.64 15.51 3.29
CA HIS A 117 -2.44 15.04 1.91
C HIS A 117 -2.12 16.17 0.93
N SER A 118 -2.76 17.34 1.05
CA SER A 118 -2.46 18.45 0.13
C SER A 118 -1.03 18.95 0.31
N THR A 119 -0.51 18.95 1.54
CA THR A 119 0.89 19.35 1.85
C THR A 119 1.93 18.47 1.14
N ILE A 120 1.56 17.24 0.75
CA ILE A 120 2.41 16.31 0.01
C ILE A 120 1.85 16.03 -1.39
N LEU A 121 1.07 16.97 -1.96
CA LEU A 121 0.51 16.92 -3.32
C LEU A 121 -0.35 15.68 -3.62
N VAL A 122 -1.08 15.19 -2.62
CA VAL A 122 -2.10 14.14 -2.78
C VAL A 122 -3.50 14.77 -2.75
N PRO A 123 -4.36 14.57 -3.77
CA PRO A 123 -5.74 15.04 -3.73
C PRO A 123 -6.56 14.16 -2.77
N TYR A 124 -6.76 14.61 -1.53
CA TYR A 124 -7.31 13.79 -0.44
C TYR A 124 -8.55 12.97 -0.82
N HIS A 125 -9.66 13.57 -1.26
CA HIS A 125 -10.86 12.77 -1.59
C HIS A 125 -10.69 11.95 -2.86
N GLY A 126 -9.97 12.47 -3.85
CA GLY A 126 -9.67 11.72 -5.07
C GLY A 126 -9.00 10.39 -4.73
N TRP A 127 -7.91 10.46 -3.96
CA TRP A 127 -7.20 9.29 -3.48
C TRP A 127 -8.01 8.47 -2.46
N ARG A 128 -8.67 9.09 -1.49
CA ARG A 128 -9.46 8.38 -0.45
C ARG A 128 -10.55 7.50 -1.08
N ILE A 129 -11.24 7.99 -2.11
CA ILE A 129 -12.33 7.25 -2.74
C ILE A 129 -11.78 6.07 -3.55
N SER A 130 -10.72 6.27 -4.35
CA SER A 130 -10.10 5.15 -5.07
C SER A 130 -9.46 4.13 -4.13
N HIS A 131 -8.84 4.58 -3.04
CA HIS A 131 -8.30 3.72 -1.98
C HIS A 131 -9.41 2.95 -1.24
N ARG A 132 -10.57 3.56 -0.97
CA ARG A 132 -11.75 2.84 -0.44
C ARG A 132 -12.19 1.74 -1.41
N THR A 133 -12.19 2.00 -2.71
CA THR A 133 -12.53 1.01 -3.73
C THR A 133 -11.51 -0.13 -3.77
N HIS A 134 -10.20 0.17 -3.63
CA HIS A 134 -9.15 -0.85 -3.44
C HIS A 134 -9.46 -1.73 -2.21
N HIS A 135 -9.72 -1.13 -1.05
CA HIS A 135 -10.04 -1.92 0.14
C HIS A 135 -11.32 -2.75 0.00
N GLN A 136 -12.33 -2.28 -0.73
CA GLN A 136 -13.55 -3.06 -0.94
C GLN A 136 -13.36 -4.24 -1.90
N ASN A 137 -12.31 -4.22 -2.73
CA ASN A 137 -12.11 -5.15 -3.83
C ASN A 137 -10.72 -5.83 -3.83
N HIS A 138 -9.94 -5.69 -2.77
CA HIS A 138 -8.55 -6.16 -2.76
C HIS A 138 -8.45 -7.66 -3.12
N GLY A 139 -7.46 -8.00 -3.93
CA GLY A 139 -7.27 -9.37 -4.42
C GLY A 139 -8.29 -9.83 -5.49
N ASN A 140 -9.14 -8.92 -5.99
CA ASN A 140 -10.00 -9.15 -7.16
C ASN A 140 -9.32 -8.65 -8.44
N VAL A 141 -9.16 -9.51 -9.45
CA VAL A 141 -8.47 -9.14 -10.71
C VAL A 141 -9.15 -7.99 -11.45
N GLU A 142 -10.48 -7.88 -11.36
CA GLU A 142 -11.26 -6.96 -12.21
C GLU A 142 -11.59 -5.65 -11.48
N LYS A 143 -11.85 -5.73 -10.18
CA LYS A 143 -12.41 -4.63 -9.39
C LYS A 143 -11.38 -3.88 -8.55
N ASP A 144 -10.22 -4.47 -8.27
CA ASP A 144 -9.16 -3.83 -7.49
C ASP A 144 -8.46 -2.68 -8.27
N GLU A 145 -8.05 -1.61 -7.60
CA GLU A 145 -7.61 -0.33 -8.17
C GLU A 145 -6.09 -0.16 -8.28
N SER A 146 -5.34 -0.64 -7.31
CA SER A 146 -3.91 -0.34 -7.16
C SER A 146 -3.08 -1.60 -7.26
N TRP A 147 -1.98 -1.53 -8.01
CA TRP A 147 -1.07 -2.66 -8.25
C TRP A 147 -1.76 -3.98 -8.69
N VAL A 148 -2.97 -3.88 -9.27
CA VAL A 148 -3.74 -5.00 -9.78
C VAL A 148 -3.01 -5.72 -10.93
N PRO A 149 -3.09 -7.06 -11.03
CA PRO A 149 -2.57 -7.79 -12.17
C PRO A 149 -3.29 -7.38 -13.45
N MET A 150 -2.55 -7.35 -14.54
CA MET A 150 -3.15 -7.22 -15.87
C MET A 150 -3.46 -8.61 -16.41
N SER A 151 -4.57 -8.74 -17.14
CA SER A 151 -4.78 -9.93 -17.96
C SER A 151 -3.67 -10.05 -19.01
N GLU A 152 -3.41 -11.27 -19.46
CA GLU A 152 -2.42 -11.55 -20.49
C GLU A 152 -2.70 -10.76 -21.77
N ASP A 153 -3.96 -10.63 -22.19
CA ASP A 153 -4.34 -9.84 -23.36
C ASP A 153 -4.01 -8.36 -23.19
N LEU A 154 -4.36 -7.78 -22.04
CA LEU A 154 -4.06 -6.39 -21.73
C LEU A 154 -2.54 -6.18 -21.71
N TYR A 155 -1.80 -7.05 -21.03
CA TYR A 155 -0.34 -7.00 -21.00
C TYR A 155 0.25 -7.05 -22.42
N ASN A 156 -0.22 -7.95 -23.28
CA ASN A 156 0.28 -8.11 -24.64
C ASN A 156 -0.04 -6.90 -25.53
N SER A 157 -1.16 -6.23 -25.31
CA SER A 157 -1.51 -4.98 -26.01
C SER A 157 -0.67 -3.76 -25.61
N LEU A 158 0.05 -3.81 -24.48
CA LEU A 158 0.85 -2.67 -24.02
C LEU A 158 2.09 -2.46 -24.89
N SER A 159 2.40 -1.19 -25.15
CA SER A 159 3.66 -0.82 -25.80
C SER A 159 4.88 -1.26 -24.98
N SER A 160 5.99 -1.55 -25.65
CA SER A 160 7.26 -1.90 -24.98
C SER A 160 7.73 -0.81 -24.02
N ARG A 161 7.45 0.47 -24.33
CA ARG A 161 7.75 1.60 -23.44
C ARG A 161 6.94 1.54 -22.15
N THR A 162 5.64 1.23 -22.24
CA THR A 162 4.78 1.10 -21.05
C THR A 162 5.25 -0.06 -20.17
N LYS A 163 5.56 -1.22 -20.78
CA LYS A 163 6.12 -2.37 -20.04
C LYS A 163 7.44 -2.01 -19.36
N PHE A 164 8.34 -1.35 -20.09
CA PHE A 164 9.62 -0.90 -19.55
C PHE A 164 9.46 0.04 -18.35
N LEU A 165 8.61 1.06 -18.44
CA LEU A 165 8.37 2.01 -17.34
C LEU A 165 7.67 1.36 -16.14
N ARG A 166 6.85 0.32 -16.37
CA ARG A 166 6.08 -0.37 -15.32
C ARG A 166 6.89 -1.44 -14.56
N PHE A 167 7.89 -2.06 -15.18
CA PHE A 167 8.60 -3.19 -14.56
C PHE A 167 10.10 -2.94 -14.35
N LYS A 168 10.71 -1.95 -15.01
CA LYS A 168 12.15 -1.69 -14.85
C LYS A 168 12.43 -0.66 -13.76
N ILE A 169 12.98 -1.10 -12.64
CA ILE A 169 13.46 -0.21 -11.56
C ILE A 169 14.49 0.78 -12.14
N PRO A 170 14.41 2.09 -11.79
CA PRO A 170 13.58 2.67 -10.73
C PRO A 170 12.26 3.30 -11.21
N PHE A 171 11.89 3.17 -12.48
CA PHE A 171 10.73 3.88 -13.05
C PHE A 171 9.39 3.64 -12.32
N PRO A 172 9.06 2.41 -11.88
CA PRO A 172 7.81 2.14 -11.16
C PRO A 172 7.74 2.84 -9.80
N LEU A 173 8.88 3.25 -9.23
CA LEU A 173 8.97 3.94 -7.94
C LEU A 173 8.60 5.42 -8.04
N PHE A 174 8.27 5.89 -9.24
CA PHE A 174 7.82 7.27 -9.49
C PHE A 174 6.49 7.28 -10.25
N ALA A 175 5.73 6.18 -10.16
CA ALA A 175 4.51 5.98 -10.92
C ALA A 175 3.31 6.68 -10.28
N TYR A 176 3.32 6.92 -8.96
CA TYR A 176 2.16 7.46 -8.24
C TYR A 176 1.60 8.79 -8.80
N PRO A 177 2.42 9.81 -9.13
CA PRO A 177 1.91 11.00 -9.81
C PRO A 177 1.26 10.66 -11.16
N VAL A 178 1.80 9.73 -11.94
CA VAL A 178 1.14 9.33 -13.21
C VAL A 178 -0.18 8.63 -12.93
N TYR A 179 -0.24 7.77 -11.92
CA TYR A 179 -1.45 7.08 -11.47
C TYR A 179 -2.55 8.05 -11.05
N LEU A 180 -2.22 9.15 -10.37
CA LEU A 180 -3.20 10.15 -9.98
C LEU A 180 -3.89 10.79 -11.21
N TRP A 181 -3.18 10.98 -12.33
CA TRP A 181 -3.75 11.58 -13.54
C TRP A 181 -4.40 10.57 -14.48
N HIS A 182 -3.87 9.35 -14.59
CA HIS A 182 -4.23 8.40 -15.66
C HIS A 182 -4.68 7.02 -15.18
N ARG A 183 -4.55 6.69 -13.88
CA ARG A 183 -4.74 5.36 -13.28
C ARG A 183 -3.82 4.28 -13.85
N SER A 184 -3.97 3.05 -13.33
CA SER A 184 -3.28 1.85 -13.78
C SER A 184 -3.66 1.47 -15.22
N PRO A 185 -2.77 0.80 -15.98
CA PRO A 185 -3.11 0.28 -17.31
C PRO A 185 -4.39 -0.56 -17.29
N GLY A 186 -5.24 -0.38 -18.31
CA GLY A 186 -6.57 -1.01 -18.38
C GLY A 186 -7.67 -0.26 -17.62
N LYS A 187 -7.34 0.81 -16.89
CA LYS A 187 -8.30 1.68 -16.20
C LYS A 187 -8.23 3.10 -16.77
N THR A 188 -9.35 3.82 -16.74
CA THR A 188 -9.46 5.19 -17.26
C THR A 188 -9.97 6.14 -16.19
N GLY A 189 -9.51 7.38 -16.20
CA GLY A 189 -9.93 8.39 -15.25
C GLY A 189 -8.79 9.12 -14.57
N SER A 190 -9.15 10.12 -13.78
CA SER A 190 -8.22 11.01 -13.08
C SER A 190 -8.75 11.31 -11.70
N HIS A 191 -7.87 11.31 -10.70
CA HIS A 191 -8.20 11.61 -9.32
C HIS A 191 -8.56 13.09 -9.09
N PHE A 192 -8.29 13.95 -10.09
CA PHE A 192 -8.60 15.38 -10.06
C PHE A 192 -9.88 15.74 -10.81
N ASN A 193 -10.37 14.86 -11.68
CA ASN A 193 -11.55 15.12 -12.51
C ASN A 193 -12.81 14.64 -11.79
N PRO A 194 -13.73 15.54 -11.36
CA PRO A 194 -14.97 15.15 -10.69
C PRO A 194 -15.87 14.25 -11.55
N TYR A 195 -15.75 14.31 -12.88
CA TYR A 195 -16.52 13.48 -13.81
C TYR A 195 -15.81 12.18 -14.19
N SER A 196 -14.71 11.83 -13.52
CA SER A 196 -14.03 10.56 -13.73
C SER A 196 -14.92 9.39 -13.30
N ASN A 197 -14.85 8.28 -14.04
CA ASN A 197 -15.50 7.00 -13.70
C ASN A 197 -15.03 6.38 -12.37
N LEU A 198 -14.05 6.99 -11.69
CA LEU A 198 -13.66 6.67 -10.32
C LEU A 198 -14.73 7.04 -9.28
N PHE A 199 -15.59 8.01 -9.60
CA PHE A 199 -16.41 8.71 -8.61
C PHE A 199 -17.89 8.62 -8.94
N ALA A 200 -18.71 8.38 -7.92
CA ALA A 200 -20.15 8.49 -8.07
C ALA A 200 -20.58 9.97 -8.20
N PRO A 201 -21.70 10.29 -8.87
CA PRO A 201 -22.14 11.68 -9.06
C PRO A 201 -22.22 12.51 -7.78
N GLN A 202 -22.62 11.90 -6.66
CA GLN A 202 -22.69 12.55 -5.34
C GLN A 202 -21.33 12.91 -4.75
N GLU A 203 -20.23 12.34 -5.24
CA GLU A 203 -18.88 12.56 -4.73
C GLU A 203 -18.16 13.73 -5.44
N ARG A 204 -18.73 14.25 -6.53
CA ARG A 204 -18.13 15.31 -7.38
C ARG A 204 -17.62 16.52 -6.59
N LYS A 205 -18.41 17.00 -5.62
CA LYS A 205 -18.05 18.16 -4.80
C LYS A 205 -16.80 17.88 -3.96
N HIS A 206 -16.64 16.66 -3.44
CA HIS A 206 -15.46 16.25 -2.70
C HIS A 206 -14.19 16.28 -3.57
N ILE A 207 -14.32 15.88 -4.83
CA ILE A 207 -13.21 15.93 -5.79
C ILE A 207 -12.82 17.37 -6.07
N MET A 208 -13.80 18.24 -6.33
CA MET A 208 -13.56 19.67 -6.54
C MET A 208 -12.82 20.30 -5.34
N THR A 209 -13.28 20.05 -4.11
CA THR A 209 -12.60 20.54 -2.90
C THR A 209 -11.15 20.07 -2.82
N SER A 210 -10.89 18.78 -3.06
CA SER A 210 -9.54 18.22 -2.99
C SER A 210 -8.61 18.79 -4.07
N THR A 211 -9.14 18.95 -5.28
CA THR A 211 -8.42 19.57 -6.39
C THR A 211 -8.09 21.03 -6.08
N THR A 212 -9.01 21.78 -5.45
CA THR A 212 -8.76 23.16 -5.01
C THR A 212 -7.65 23.21 -3.94
N CYS A 213 -7.70 22.36 -2.91
CA CYS A 213 -6.65 22.29 -1.89
C CYS A 213 -5.28 21.93 -2.47
N TRP A 214 -5.26 20.99 -3.42
CA TRP A 214 -4.05 20.61 -4.14
C TRP A 214 -3.49 21.78 -4.98
N ILE A 215 -4.34 22.48 -5.74
CA ILE A 215 -3.94 23.66 -6.52
C ILE A 215 -3.38 24.75 -5.59
N ALA A 216 -4.01 24.98 -4.43
CA ALA A 216 -3.52 25.94 -3.45
C ALA A 216 -2.10 25.60 -2.97
N MET A 217 -1.78 24.32 -2.73
CA MET A 217 -0.43 23.91 -2.39
C MET A 217 0.55 24.13 -3.54
N VAL A 218 0.17 23.83 -4.78
CA VAL A 218 1.03 24.09 -5.95
C VAL A 218 1.30 25.59 -6.11
N VAL A 219 0.29 26.44 -5.99
CA VAL A 219 0.45 27.90 -6.03
C VAL A 219 1.39 28.36 -4.91
N PHE A 220 1.24 27.82 -3.69
CA PHE A 220 2.15 28.10 -2.59
C PHE A 220 3.61 27.70 -2.90
N LEU A 221 3.84 26.52 -3.48
CA LEU A 221 5.19 26.07 -3.87
C LEU A 221 5.80 26.92 -4.99
N VAL A 222 5.00 27.35 -5.97
CA VAL A 222 5.43 28.27 -7.03
C VAL A 222 5.78 29.63 -6.44
N TYR A 223 4.93 30.17 -5.56
CA TYR A 223 5.23 31.40 -4.83
C TYR A 223 6.53 31.26 -4.02
N LEU A 224 6.69 30.18 -3.25
CA LEU A 224 7.91 29.92 -2.49
C LEU A 224 9.14 29.85 -3.41
N SER A 225 9.02 29.16 -4.55
CA SER A 225 10.05 29.11 -5.60
C SER A 225 10.42 30.49 -6.15
N SER A 226 9.49 31.44 -6.20
CA SER A 226 9.77 32.81 -6.61
C SER A 226 10.51 33.62 -5.53
N VAL A 227 10.33 33.29 -4.24
CA VAL A 227 10.92 34.00 -3.10
C VAL A 227 12.31 33.48 -2.75
N ILE A 228 12.47 32.16 -2.63
CA ILE A 228 13.75 31.53 -2.21
C ILE A 228 14.53 30.90 -3.37
N GLY A 229 13.99 30.98 -4.58
CA GLY A 229 14.60 30.46 -5.81
C GLY A 229 14.27 28.98 -6.08
N PRO A 230 14.15 28.58 -7.36
CA PRO A 230 13.72 27.23 -7.74
C PRO A 230 14.68 26.13 -7.27
N SER A 231 15.99 26.40 -7.27
CA SER A 231 16.98 25.44 -6.78
C SER A 231 16.77 25.11 -5.30
N MET A 232 16.51 26.13 -4.47
CA MET A 232 16.33 25.93 -3.03
C MET A 232 14.99 25.24 -2.74
N THR A 233 13.90 25.64 -3.39
CA THR A 233 12.61 24.96 -3.27
C THR A 233 12.69 23.51 -3.71
N PHE A 234 13.42 23.21 -4.79
CA PHE A 234 13.63 21.84 -5.23
C PHE A 234 14.43 21.01 -4.20
N LYS A 235 15.48 21.56 -3.59
CA LYS A 235 16.23 20.87 -2.53
C LYS A 235 15.41 20.67 -1.26
N LEU A 236 14.62 21.66 -0.85
CA LEU A 236 13.86 21.63 0.39
C LEU A 236 12.60 20.77 0.30
N TYR A 237 11.92 20.77 -0.85
CA TYR A 237 10.62 20.12 -1.02
C TYR A 237 10.63 19.11 -2.17
N GLY A 238 11.16 19.48 -3.34
CA GLY A 238 11.14 18.64 -4.54
C GLY A 238 11.82 17.28 -4.37
N VAL A 239 13.07 17.25 -3.88
CA VAL A 239 13.80 15.99 -3.66
C VAL A 239 13.17 15.14 -2.56
N PRO A 240 12.81 15.68 -1.37
CA PRO A 240 12.02 14.93 -0.39
C PRO A 240 10.70 14.38 -0.93
N TYR A 241 9.98 15.15 -1.76
CA TYR A 241 8.75 14.69 -2.41
C TYR A 241 8.99 13.48 -3.31
N LEU A 242 10.07 13.47 -4.12
CA LEU A 242 10.43 12.31 -4.94
C LEU A 242 10.73 11.07 -4.08
N ILE A 243 11.37 11.25 -2.94
CA ILE A 243 11.64 10.14 -1.99
C ILE A 243 10.34 9.64 -1.34
N PHE A 244 9.41 10.54 -1.01
CA PHE A 244 8.07 10.17 -0.55
C PHE A 244 7.33 9.33 -1.61
N VAL A 245 7.33 9.78 -2.86
CA VAL A 245 6.70 9.04 -3.97
C VAL A 245 7.30 7.64 -4.08
N ALA A 246 8.63 7.51 -4.00
CA ALA A 246 9.29 6.22 -4.00
C ALA A 246 8.89 5.34 -2.80
N TRP A 247 8.81 5.91 -1.59
CA TRP A 247 8.31 5.19 -0.42
C TRP A 247 6.88 4.68 -0.63
N LEU A 248 5.99 5.52 -1.13
CA LEU A 248 4.59 5.16 -1.40
C LEU A 248 4.52 4.00 -2.39
N ASP A 249 5.18 4.11 -3.54
CA ASP A 249 5.14 3.07 -4.58
C ASP A 249 5.79 1.76 -4.09
N VAL A 250 6.92 1.82 -3.35
CA VAL A 250 7.56 0.62 -2.76
C VAL A 250 6.66 -0.06 -1.74
N VAL A 251 6.12 0.68 -0.77
CA VAL A 251 5.35 0.10 0.35
C VAL A 251 4.05 -0.49 -0.17
N THR A 252 3.30 0.28 -0.97
CA THR A 252 2.04 -0.19 -1.53
C THR A 252 2.25 -1.41 -2.45
N TYR A 253 3.31 -1.44 -3.25
CA TYR A 253 3.60 -2.60 -4.09
C TYR A 253 3.98 -3.85 -3.29
N LEU A 254 4.92 -3.73 -2.33
CA LEU A 254 5.44 -4.85 -1.54
C LEU A 254 4.42 -5.45 -0.57
N HIS A 255 3.36 -4.73 -0.26
CA HIS A 255 2.23 -5.25 0.48
C HIS A 255 1.32 -6.19 -0.33
N HIS A 256 1.44 -6.19 -1.66
CA HIS A 256 0.68 -7.05 -2.57
C HIS A 256 1.56 -8.00 -3.42
N HIS A 257 2.88 -7.85 -3.38
CA HIS A 257 3.84 -8.56 -4.23
C HIS A 257 5.07 -9.03 -3.45
N GLY A 258 5.86 -9.92 -4.07
CA GLY A 258 7.21 -10.28 -3.60
C GLY A 258 7.23 -11.17 -2.36
N TYR A 259 6.20 -11.99 -2.16
CA TYR A 259 6.30 -13.13 -1.25
C TYR A 259 6.96 -14.30 -1.96
N GLU A 260 7.66 -15.17 -1.21
CA GLU A 260 8.40 -16.31 -1.77
C GLU A 260 7.50 -17.26 -2.56
N GLN A 261 6.26 -17.45 -2.09
CA GLN A 261 5.22 -18.17 -2.81
C GLN A 261 4.25 -17.17 -3.47
N LYS A 262 3.93 -17.36 -4.74
CA LYS A 262 2.95 -16.50 -5.42
C LYS A 262 1.59 -16.62 -4.74
N LEU A 263 0.95 -15.47 -4.54
CA LEU A 263 -0.36 -15.39 -3.91
C LEU A 263 -1.46 -15.38 -4.97
N PRO A 264 -2.61 -16.01 -4.68
CA PRO A 264 -3.71 -16.07 -5.62
C PRO A 264 -4.37 -14.71 -5.79
N TRP A 265 -4.88 -14.47 -6.98
CA TRP A 265 -5.86 -13.45 -7.28
C TRP A 265 -7.15 -14.13 -7.73
N TYR A 266 -8.28 -13.51 -7.39
CA TYR A 266 -9.57 -14.16 -7.55
C TYR A 266 -10.49 -13.41 -8.52
N ARG A 267 -11.38 -14.17 -9.17
CA ARG A 267 -12.49 -13.68 -10.00
C ARG A 267 -13.80 -14.34 -9.55
N GLY A 268 -14.90 -13.85 -10.10
CA GLY A 268 -16.20 -14.53 -10.02
C GLY A 268 -16.60 -14.92 -8.59
N LYS A 269 -16.96 -16.19 -8.42
CA LYS A 269 -17.45 -16.73 -7.14
C LYS A 269 -16.33 -17.08 -6.16
N GLU A 270 -15.10 -17.22 -6.64
CA GLU A 270 -13.94 -17.52 -5.80
C GLU A 270 -13.51 -16.30 -4.98
N TRP A 271 -13.79 -15.08 -5.46
CA TRP A 271 -13.46 -13.88 -4.70
C TRP A 271 -14.40 -13.68 -3.50
N SER A 272 -13.81 -13.42 -2.35
CA SER A 272 -14.50 -12.84 -1.18
C SER A 272 -13.59 -11.82 -0.51
N TYR A 273 -14.18 -10.87 0.21
CA TYR A 273 -13.43 -9.88 0.98
C TYR A 273 -12.36 -10.54 1.87
N LEU A 274 -12.70 -11.59 2.62
CA LEU A 274 -11.74 -12.29 3.47
C LEU A 274 -10.59 -12.90 2.66
N ARG A 275 -10.89 -13.68 1.61
CA ARG A 275 -9.84 -14.33 0.79
C ARG A 275 -8.90 -13.33 0.16
N GLY A 276 -9.45 -12.23 -0.37
CA GLY A 276 -8.64 -11.14 -0.92
C GLY A 276 -7.79 -10.42 0.13
N GLY A 277 -8.24 -10.32 1.38
CA GLY A 277 -7.46 -9.65 2.43
C GLY A 277 -6.27 -10.49 2.87
N LEU A 278 -6.46 -11.80 2.88
CA LEU A 278 -5.43 -12.79 3.18
C LEU A 278 -4.34 -12.92 2.11
N THR A 279 -4.46 -12.23 0.97
CA THR A 279 -3.39 -12.18 -0.06
C THR A 279 -2.48 -10.97 0.10
N THR A 280 -2.74 -10.10 1.07
CA THR A 280 -1.80 -9.04 1.44
C THR A 280 -0.66 -9.57 2.30
N ILE A 281 0.43 -8.83 2.36
CA ILE A 281 1.69 -9.25 2.97
C ILE A 281 2.14 -8.19 3.98
N ASP A 282 2.31 -8.61 5.23
CA ASP A 282 2.97 -7.79 6.24
C ASP A 282 4.46 -7.65 5.90
N ARG A 283 5.04 -6.46 6.12
CA ARG A 283 6.46 -6.18 5.86
C ARG A 283 7.10 -5.50 7.06
N ASP A 284 8.30 -5.94 7.41
CA ASP A 284 9.12 -5.32 8.45
C ASP A 284 10.12 -4.36 7.80
N TYR A 285 9.95 -3.05 8.02
CA TYR A 285 10.82 -2.00 7.48
C TYR A 285 11.92 -1.55 8.47
N GLY A 286 12.21 -2.31 9.52
CA GLY A 286 13.27 -1.97 10.48
C GLY A 286 12.96 -0.70 11.28
N ILE A 287 13.91 0.24 11.35
CA ILE A 287 13.72 1.51 12.10
C ILE A 287 12.57 2.36 11.55
N PHE A 288 12.20 2.15 10.29
CA PHE A 288 11.16 2.95 9.65
C PHE A 288 9.76 2.62 10.14
N ASN A 289 9.52 1.42 10.73
CA ASN A 289 8.20 1.01 11.22
C ASN A 289 7.55 2.07 12.11
N GLY A 290 8.27 2.59 13.11
CA GLY A 290 7.73 3.62 14.00
C GLY A 290 7.57 5.01 13.33
N ILE A 291 8.28 5.26 12.23
CA ILE A 291 8.19 6.51 11.46
C ILE A 291 6.94 6.48 10.58
N HIS A 292 6.70 5.38 9.87
CA HIS A 292 5.50 5.22 9.04
C HIS A 292 4.29 4.65 9.78
N HIS A 293 4.29 4.76 11.11
CA HIS A 293 3.16 4.43 11.96
C HIS A 293 2.72 2.96 11.86
N ASP A 294 3.67 2.05 11.72
CA ASP A 294 3.47 0.60 11.65
C ASP A 294 2.53 0.14 10.52
N ILE A 295 2.37 0.91 9.44
CA ILE A 295 1.48 0.54 8.33
C ILE A 295 1.93 -0.75 7.60
N GLY A 296 3.13 -1.23 7.90
CA GLY A 296 3.65 -2.54 7.48
C GLY A 296 2.84 -3.74 7.99
N THR A 297 2.00 -3.57 9.02
CA THR A 297 1.01 -4.59 9.44
C THR A 297 -0.24 -4.53 8.57
N HIS A 298 -0.08 -4.93 7.31
CA HIS A 298 -1.02 -4.64 6.25
C HIS A 298 -2.22 -5.60 6.19
N VAL A 299 -2.08 -6.86 6.64
CA VAL A 299 -3.17 -7.85 6.58
C VAL A 299 -4.37 -7.42 7.42
N ILE A 300 -4.13 -7.06 8.69
CA ILE A 300 -5.20 -6.57 9.56
C ILE A 300 -5.71 -5.21 9.11
N HIS A 301 -4.82 -4.35 8.63
CA HIS A 301 -5.22 -3.08 8.04
C HIS A 301 -6.18 -3.27 6.86
N HIS A 302 -5.95 -4.25 5.98
CA HIS A 302 -6.86 -4.56 4.87
C HIS A 302 -8.19 -5.14 5.31
N LEU A 303 -8.18 -6.06 6.26
CA LEU A 303 -9.39 -6.69 6.78
C LEU A 303 -10.23 -5.73 7.62
N PHE A 304 -9.59 -4.79 8.33
CA PHE A 304 -10.22 -3.88 9.28
C PHE A 304 -9.58 -2.47 9.24
N PRO A 305 -9.72 -1.72 8.14
CA PRO A 305 -9.07 -0.42 7.96
C PRO A 305 -9.52 0.64 8.97
N GLN A 306 -10.62 0.41 9.69
CA GLN A 306 -11.09 1.29 10.76
C GLN A 306 -10.24 1.24 12.05
N ILE A 307 -9.33 0.26 12.20
CA ILE A 307 -8.43 0.17 13.35
C ILE A 307 -7.34 1.26 13.19
N PRO A 308 -7.16 2.14 14.18
CA PRO A 308 -6.11 3.16 14.13
C PRO A 308 -4.72 2.52 14.02
N HIS A 309 -3.80 3.19 13.32
CA HIS A 309 -2.43 2.70 13.12
C HIS A 309 -1.74 2.27 14.43
N TYR A 310 -1.94 3.02 15.51
CA TYR A 310 -1.34 2.78 16.83
C TYR A 310 -1.89 1.56 17.58
N HIS A 311 -2.86 0.84 17.00
CA HIS A 311 -3.37 -0.44 17.49
C HIS A 311 -3.13 -1.59 16.51
N LEU A 312 -2.63 -1.36 15.30
CA LEU A 312 -2.51 -2.41 14.28
C LEU A 312 -1.58 -3.55 14.73
N VAL A 313 -0.42 -3.25 15.32
CA VAL A 313 0.52 -4.28 15.82
C VAL A 313 -0.14 -5.17 16.87
N GLU A 314 -0.92 -4.59 17.78
CA GLU A 314 -1.63 -5.34 18.81
C GLU A 314 -2.77 -6.18 18.21
N ALA A 315 -3.56 -5.60 17.32
CA ALA A 315 -4.64 -6.29 16.61
C ALA A 315 -4.10 -7.47 15.79
N THR A 316 -2.98 -7.29 15.08
CA THR A 316 -2.28 -8.36 14.36
C THR A 316 -1.85 -9.49 15.29
N LYS A 317 -1.20 -9.18 16.43
CA LYS A 317 -0.81 -10.22 17.40
C LYS A 317 -1.99 -11.04 17.88
N ALA A 318 -3.13 -10.41 18.15
CA ALA A 318 -4.33 -11.08 18.63
C ALA A 318 -5.05 -11.91 17.55
N ALA A 319 -5.04 -11.44 16.30
CA ALA A 319 -5.68 -12.09 15.16
C ALA A 319 -4.89 -13.29 14.61
N LYS A 320 -3.56 -13.26 14.72
CA LYS A 320 -2.66 -14.28 14.15
C LYS A 320 -3.02 -15.73 14.49
N PRO A 321 -3.34 -16.09 15.75
CA PRO A 321 -3.74 -17.47 16.08
C PRO A 321 -4.99 -17.95 15.33
N VAL A 322 -5.93 -17.05 15.03
CA VAL A 322 -7.14 -17.38 14.26
C VAL A 322 -6.83 -17.54 12.78
N ILE A 323 -5.99 -16.65 12.22
CA ILE A 323 -5.63 -16.68 10.80
C ILE A 323 -4.75 -17.92 10.49
N GLY A 324 -3.92 -18.35 11.44
CA GLY A 324 -3.13 -19.57 11.33
C GLY A 324 -2.19 -19.55 10.12
N LYS A 325 -2.20 -20.63 9.33
CA LYS A 325 -1.31 -20.82 8.17
C LYS A 325 -1.51 -19.77 7.05
N TYR A 326 -2.64 -19.07 7.03
CA TYR A 326 -2.88 -17.99 6.06
C TYR A 326 -2.12 -16.70 6.41
N TYR A 327 -1.60 -16.56 7.64
CA TYR A 327 -0.78 -15.43 8.03
C TYR A 327 0.68 -15.73 7.71
N ARG A 328 1.33 -14.80 7.00
CA ARG A 328 2.72 -14.93 6.57
C ARG A 328 3.58 -14.06 7.46
N GLU A 329 4.40 -14.70 8.29
CA GLU A 329 5.33 -13.96 9.15
C GLU A 329 6.30 -13.15 8.31
N PRO A 330 6.41 -11.83 8.53
CA PRO A 330 7.39 -11.02 7.83
C PRO A 330 8.80 -11.42 8.23
N LYS A 331 9.70 -11.57 7.25
CA LYS A 331 11.14 -11.66 7.50
C LYS A 331 11.58 -10.41 8.28
N LYS A 332 12.25 -10.63 9.41
CA LYS A 332 12.70 -9.53 10.27
C LYS A 332 13.82 -8.73 9.59
N SER A 333 13.70 -7.40 9.70
CA SER A 333 14.73 -6.49 9.20
C SER A 333 15.80 -6.22 10.26
N GLY A 334 17.03 -5.94 9.81
CA GLY A 334 17.96 -5.16 10.62
C GLY A 334 17.50 -3.70 10.72
N PRO A 335 18.38 -2.75 11.08
CA PRO A 335 18.01 -1.34 11.12
C PRO A 335 17.46 -0.83 9.78
N ILE A 336 18.12 -1.21 8.69
CA ILE A 336 17.72 -0.90 7.32
C ILE A 336 17.20 -2.18 6.63
N PRO A 337 16.03 -2.15 5.97
CA PRO A 337 15.38 -3.35 5.46
C PRO A 337 15.91 -3.78 4.07
N PHE A 338 17.21 -4.04 3.94
CA PHE A 338 17.84 -4.38 2.64
C PHE A 338 17.20 -5.60 1.94
N HIS A 339 16.66 -6.55 2.70
CA HIS A 339 16.00 -7.73 2.14
C HIS A 339 14.76 -7.38 1.31
N LEU A 340 14.13 -6.22 1.55
CA LEU A 340 12.97 -5.77 0.75
C LEU A 340 13.37 -5.33 -0.67
N ILE A 341 14.64 -4.97 -0.88
CA ILE A 341 15.15 -4.66 -2.23
C ILE A 341 15.14 -5.91 -3.09
N GLU A 342 15.55 -7.06 -2.54
CA GLU A 342 15.50 -8.35 -3.23
C GLU A 342 14.06 -8.72 -3.59
N ASN A 343 13.13 -8.60 -2.63
CA ASN A 343 11.72 -8.86 -2.86
C ASN A 343 11.16 -8.00 -3.99
N LEU A 344 11.44 -6.68 -3.96
CA LEU A 344 11.00 -5.72 -4.96
C LEU A 344 11.56 -6.05 -6.36
N VAL A 345 12.87 -6.28 -6.46
CA VAL A 345 13.54 -6.57 -7.73
C VAL A 345 13.08 -7.91 -8.31
N SER A 346 12.93 -8.93 -7.45
CA SER A 346 12.50 -10.26 -7.87
C SER A 346 11.07 -10.25 -8.39
N SER A 347 10.12 -9.67 -7.65
CA SER A 347 8.72 -9.64 -8.09
C SER A 347 8.52 -8.75 -9.31
N MET A 348 9.23 -7.63 -9.44
CA MET A 348 9.18 -6.80 -10.66
C MET A 348 9.67 -7.54 -11.91
N LYS A 349 10.50 -8.59 -11.74
CA LYS A 349 10.97 -9.46 -12.83
C LYS A 349 10.07 -10.65 -13.12
N GLN A 350 9.16 -10.99 -12.20
CA GLN A 350 8.41 -12.25 -12.22
C GLN A 350 6.90 -12.06 -12.31
N ASP A 351 6.36 -10.92 -11.88
CA ASP A 351 4.93 -10.69 -11.70
C ASP A 351 4.41 -9.71 -12.77
N HIS A 352 4.25 -10.21 -14.00
CA HIS A 352 3.93 -9.36 -15.16
C HIS A 352 2.43 -9.34 -15.50
N TYR A 353 1.79 -10.50 -15.52
CA TYR A 353 0.39 -10.65 -15.91
C TYR A 353 -0.24 -11.89 -15.26
N VAL A 354 -1.55 -12.06 -15.39
CA VAL A 354 -2.28 -13.28 -15.00
C VAL A 354 -3.03 -13.85 -16.21
N SER A 355 -3.26 -15.17 -16.21
CA SER A 355 -3.97 -15.84 -17.30
C SER A 355 -5.35 -15.22 -17.54
N ASN A 356 -5.78 -15.12 -18.81
CA ASN A 356 -7.11 -14.66 -19.18
C ASN A 356 -8.23 -15.59 -18.67
N SER A 357 -7.93 -16.86 -18.38
CA SER A 357 -8.89 -17.86 -17.92
C SER A 357 -8.67 -18.24 -16.45
N GLY A 358 -9.66 -18.93 -15.86
CA GLY A 358 -9.64 -19.39 -14.47
C GLY A 358 -10.22 -18.38 -13.46
N GLU A 359 -10.79 -18.89 -12.37
CA GLU A 359 -11.33 -18.06 -11.28
C GLU A 359 -10.30 -17.80 -10.16
N ILE A 360 -9.30 -18.67 -10.04
CA ILE A 360 -8.12 -18.48 -9.18
C ILE A 360 -6.90 -18.42 -10.09
N VAL A 361 -6.18 -17.31 -10.07
CA VAL A 361 -5.01 -17.10 -10.93
C VAL A 361 -3.81 -16.61 -10.16
N PHE A 362 -2.63 -16.86 -10.71
CA PHE A 362 -1.36 -16.46 -10.14
C PHE A 362 -0.58 -15.65 -11.18
N TYR A 363 0.27 -14.76 -10.71
CA TYR A 363 1.15 -14.01 -11.58
C TYR A 363 2.04 -14.92 -12.42
N GLN A 364 2.21 -14.55 -13.68
CA GLN A 364 3.06 -15.21 -14.66
C GLN A 364 4.16 -14.25 -15.13
N THR A 365 5.24 -14.85 -15.61
CA THR A 365 6.45 -14.15 -16.02
C THR A 365 6.55 -14.14 -17.54
N ASP A 366 6.60 -12.95 -18.13
CA ASP A 366 7.09 -12.77 -19.51
C ASP A 366 8.60 -13.02 -19.58
N PRO A 367 9.05 -14.11 -20.23
CA PRO A 367 10.48 -14.46 -20.31
C PRO A 367 11.27 -13.49 -21.22
N ASN A 368 10.59 -12.73 -22.08
CA ASN A 368 11.24 -11.87 -23.07
C ASN A 368 11.47 -10.45 -22.53
N LEU A 369 10.78 -10.02 -21.47
CA LEU A 369 10.82 -8.62 -21.01
C LEU A 369 12.22 -8.17 -20.56
N PHE A 370 12.97 -9.08 -19.94
CA PHE A 370 14.34 -8.83 -19.46
C PHE A 370 15.41 -9.59 -20.26
N SER A 371 15.03 -10.28 -21.32
CA SER A 371 15.98 -10.96 -22.20
C SER A 371 16.73 -9.94 -23.07
N PRO A 372 18.03 -10.12 -23.34
CA PRO A 372 18.73 -9.29 -24.32
C PRO A 372 18.04 -9.41 -25.68
N PRO A 373 18.03 -8.34 -26.50
CA PRO A 373 17.50 -8.43 -27.85
C PRO A 373 18.20 -9.56 -28.58
N LYS A 374 17.42 -10.49 -29.17
CA LYS A 374 18.00 -11.54 -30.01
C LYS A 374 18.82 -10.84 -31.09
N SER A 375 20.11 -11.19 -31.17
CA SER A 375 20.99 -10.72 -32.25
C SER A 375 20.33 -11.06 -33.58
N ALA A 376 20.06 -10.04 -34.39
CA ALA A 376 19.49 -10.16 -35.72
C ALA A 376 20.50 -10.78 -36.70
#